data_AF-A0ABD5WMI7-F1
#
_entry.id   AF-A0ABD5WMI7-F1
#
_cell.length_a   1.000
_cell.length_b   1.000
_cell.length_c   1.000
_cell.angle_alpha   90.00
_cell.angle_beta   90.00
_cell.angle_gamma   90.00
#
_symmetry.space_group_name_H-M   'P 1'
#
loop_
_entity.id
_entity.type
_entity.pdbx_description
1 polymer ?
#
loop_
_entity_poly.entity_id
_entity_poly.type
_entity_poly.pdbx_seq_one_letter_code
_entity_poly.pdbx_strand_id
1 'polypeptide(L)'
;MSDQQTAAARSDLSASLADADAAYRDVDADIADYGEATVETVADAYDRATDLLDRYEGQATGTGRENFKNFIQFQDAFASLVEDLPDEMPGRDAFEAANDRFDKRRLSEDDFERARADLEPAGEVAGLLAERRAALERYREVRREVGHAIADLREDIADAERLVELGEADLDAPIEKIRDPIETYNDAVSEAFAEFKAETGAREVLSFVAATHDYSLVGFRDPPETLREYVETREAGTETIGDLLEYARYSNSKLDHYVEDPAALKRAVATNETYLERLDADPCNWRGRRNPPRSCGGASRSWSRSSRGSPPKRWSPT
;
A
#
# COMPACT_ATOMS: atom_id res chain seq x y z
N MET A 1 -8.32 7.30 10.67
CA MET A 1 -9.40 8.25 10.35
C MET A 1 -10.64 7.74 11.08
N SER A 2 -11.35 8.58 11.81
CA SER A 2 -12.62 8.18 12.45
C SER A 2 -13.75 8.14 11.41
N ASP A 3 -14.81 7.34 11.60
CA ASP A 3 -15.95 7.24 10.67
C ASP A 3 -16.56 8.61 10.30
N GLN A 4 -16.55 9.56 11.22
CA GLN A 4 -16.99 10.95 10.99
C GLN A 4 -16.08 11.72 10.02
N GLN A 5 -14.76 11.48 10.03
CA GLN A 5 -13.83 12.09 9.06
C GLN A 5 -14.04 11.53 7.67
N THR A 6 -14.32 10.23 7.55
CA THR A 6 -14.59 9.59 6.26
C THR A 6 -15.93 10.06 5.68
N ALA A 7 -16.96 10.22 6.52
CA ALA A 7 -18.25 10.77 6.08
C ALA A 7 -18.15 12.23 5.61
N ALA A 8 -17.40 13.07 6.34
CA ALA A 8 -17.17 14.47 5.96
C ALA A 8 -16.38 14.59 4.63
N ALA A 9 -15.29 13.84 4.48
CA ALA A 9 -14.53 13.82 3.23
C ALA A 9 -15.37 13.38 2.02
N ARG A 10 -16.33 12.46 2.24
CA ARG A 10 -17.27 12.02 1.19
C ARG A 10 -18.30 13.09 0.84
N SER A 11 -18.84 13.83 1.82
CA SER A 11 -19.73 14.96 1.52
C SER A 11 -19.01 16.04 0.74
N ASP A 12 -17.74 16.30 1.08
CA ASP A 12 -16.90 17.29 0.39
C ASP A 12 -16.66 16.88 -1.08
N LEU A 13 -16.45 15.60 -1.36
CA LEU A 13 -16.32 15.08 -2.73
C LEU A 13 -17.62 15.22 -3.54
N SER A 14 -18.77 14.95 -2.92
CA SER A 14 -20.07 15.08 -3.58
C SER A 14 -20.40 16.54 -3.92
N ALA A 15 -20.10 17.46 -3.01
CA ALA A 15 -20.25 18.90 -3.23
C ALA A 15 -19.29 19.37 -4.35
N SER A 16 -18.02 18.97 -4.27
CA SER A 16 -17.01 19.31 -5.28
C SER A 16 -17.41 18.85 -6.68
N LEU A 17 -18.02 17.66 -6.80
CA LEU A 17 -18.52 17.17 -8.09
C LEU A 17 -19.68 18.01 -8.61
N ALA A 18 -20.62 18.38 -7.74
CA ALA A 18 -21.75 19.23 -8.10
C ALA A 18 -21.29 20.62 -8.55
N ASP A 19 -20.32 21.21 -7.85
CA ASP A 19 -19.75 22.52 -8.17
C ASP A 19 -19.00 22.49 -9.51
N ALA A 20 -18.21 21.45 -9.76
CA ALA A 20 -17.49 21.30 -11.03
C ALA A 20 -18.44 21.07 -12.23
N ASP A 21 -19.51 20.31 -12.01
CA ASP A 21 -20.55 20.05 -13.00
C ASP A 21 -21.39 21.31 -13.30
N ALA A 22 -21.73 22.10 -12.27
CA ALA A 22 -22.40 23.38 -12.42
C ALA A 22 -21.52 24.37 -13.22
N ALA A 23 -20.26 24.56 -12.81
CA ALA A 23 -19.35 25.46 -13.51
C ALA A 23 -19.15 25.08 -14.99
N TYR A 24 -19.11 23.78 -15.32
CA TYR A 24 -19.04 23.35 -16.72
C TYR A 24 -20.32 23.70 -17.48
N ARG A 25 -21.50 23.52 -16.88
CA ARG A 25 -22.78 23.85 -17.51
C ARG A 25 -22.98 25.36 -17.69
N ASP A 26 -22.53 26.15 -16.73
CA ASP A 26 -22.63 27.61 -16.79
C ASP A 26 -21.84 28.13 -18.01
N VAL A 27 -20.58 27.70 -18.17
CA VAL A 27 -19.78 28.10 -19.34
C VAL A 27 -20.36 27.56 -20.66
N ASP A 28 -20.89 26.34 -20.67
CA ASP A 28 -21.54 25.78 -21.88
C ASP A 28 -22.82 26.56 -22.25
N ALA A 29 -23.54 27.09 -21.26
CA ALA A 29 -24.68 27.97 -21.46
C ALA A 29 -24.25 29.36 -21.97
N ASP A 30 -23.21 29.95 -21.40
CA ASP A 30 -22.65 31.23 -21.87
C ASP A 30 -22.22 31.13 -23.34
N ILE A 31 -21.56 30.03 -23.74
CA ILE A 31 -21.22 29.78 -25.15
C ILE A 31 -22.48 29.62 -26.01
N ALA A 32 -23.51 28.95 -25.51
CA ALA A 32 -24.75 28.74 -26.25
C ALA A 32 -25.52 30.04 -26.50
N ASP A 33 -25.45 31.02 -25.60
CA ASP A 33 -26.10 32.33 -25.76
C ASP A 33 -25.56 33.13 -26.96
N TYR A 34 -24.26 32.97 -27.28
CA TYR A 34 -23.64 33.58 -28.47
C TYR A 34 -23.62 32.65 -29.70
N GLY A 35 -23.63 31.34 -29.46
CA GLY A 35 -23.39 30.29 -30.44
C GLY A 35 -21.90 29.97 -30.61
N GLU A 36 -21.56 28.68 -30.61
CA GLU A 36 -20.16 28.20 -30.60
C GLU A 36 -19.33 28.75 -31.77
N ALA A 37 -19.86 28.76 -32.99
CA ALA A 37 -19.16 29.31 -34.16
C ALA A 37 -18.89 30.81 -34.06
N THR A 38 -19.78 31.56 -33.40
CA THR A 38 -19.59 33.00 -33.14
C THR A 38 -18.45 33.20 -32.14
N VAL A 39 -18.45 32.44 -31.05
CA VAL A 39 -17.38 32.48 -30.04
C VAL A 39 -16.03 32.11 -30.64
N GLU A 40 -15.96 31.09 -31.49
CA GLU A 40 -14.74 30.72 -32.24
C GLU A 40 -14.26 31.87 -33.13
N THR A 41 -15.18 32.56 -33.83
CA THR A 41 -14.83 33.71 -34.67
C THR A 41 -14.26 34.87 -33.85
N VAL A 42 -14.86 35.17 -32.69
CA VAL A 42 -14.38 36.21 -31.77
C VAL A 42 -13.01 35.83 -31.19
N ALA A 43 -12.83 34.57 -30.80
CA ALA A 43 -11.55 34.07 -30.28
C ALA A 43 -10.43 34.18 -31.33
N ASP A 44 -10.69 33.74 -32.56
CA ASP A 44 -9.72 33.86 -33.66
C ASP A 44 -9.36 35.32 -33.95
N ALA A 45 -10.33 36.23 -33.92
CA ALA A 45 -10.10 37.65 -34.11
C ALA A 45 -9.29 38.26 -32.95
N TYR A 46 -9.63 37.91 -31.71
CA TYR A 46 -8.95 38.38 -30.50
C TYR A 46 -7.51 37.90 -30.43
N ASP A 47 -7.24 36.63 -30.76
CA ASP A 47 -5.89 36.08 -30.81
C ASP A 47 -5.05 36.80 -31.86
N ARG A 48 -5.60 37.04 -33.07
CA ARG A 48 -4.91 37.80 -34.12
C ARG A 48 -4.63 39.25 -33.71
N ALA A 49 -5.58 39.91 -33.05
CA ALA A 49 -5.42 41.28 -32.58
C ALA A 49 -4.30 41.35 -31.52
N THR A 50 -4.34 40.48 -30.51
CA THR A 50 -3.32 40.41 -29.46
C THR A 50 -1.94 40.07 -30.02
N ASP A 51 -1.86 39.13 -30.97
CA ASP A 51 -0.62 38.78 -31.67
C ASP A 51 -0.03 39.98 -32.44
N LEU A 52 -0.88 40.81 -33.06
CA LEU A 52 -0.44 42.03 -33.73
C LEU A 52 0.09 43.06 -32.72
N LEU A 53 -0.62 43.26 -31.60
CA LEU A 53 -0.21 44.18 -30.55
C LEU A 53 1.16 43.79 -29.97
N ASP A 54 1.33 42.53 -29.58
CA ASP A 54 2.56 42.02 -28.98
C ASP A 54 3.74 42.06 -29.96
N ARG A 55 3.50 41.80 -31.24
CA ARG A 55 4.55 41.84 -32.27
C ARG A 55 5.05 43.26 -32.54
N TYR A 56 4.16 44.25 -32.54
CA TYR A 56 4.46 45.59 -33.02
C TYR A 56 4.71 46.63 -31.92
N GLU A 57 4.32 46.38 -30.66
CA GLU A 57 4.50 47.32 -29.54
C GLU A 57 5.95 47.83 -29.42
N GLY A 58 6.94 46.93 -29.40
CA GLY A 58 8.35 47.32 -29.32
C GLY A 58 8.95 47.87 -30.63
N GLN A 59 8.26 47.66 -31.76
CA GLN A 59 8.77 47.98 -33.10
C GLN A 59 8.15 49.25 -33.70
N ALA A 60 6.96 49.66 -33.24
CA ALA A 60 6.18 50.76 -33.79
C ALA A 60 6.24 52.05 -32.95
N THR A 61 6.83 52.01 -31.75
CA THR A 61 6.82 53.10 -30.76
C THR A 61 8.09 53.98 -30.76
N GLY A 62 9.19 53.53 -31.37
CA GLY A 62 10.47 54.24 -31.33
C GLY A 62 10.64 55.37 -32.37
N THR A 63 11.70 56.17 -32.22
CA THR A 63 12.03 57.29 -33.14
C THR A 63 12.98 56.86 -34.26
N GLY A 64 12.46 56.28 -35.35
CA GLY A 64 13.27 55.84 -36.48
C GLY A 64 12.47 55.62 -37.77
N ARG A 65 13.15 55.60 -38.94
CA ARG A 65 12.50 55.32 -40.24
C ARG A 65 11.90 53.91 -40.27
N GLU A 66 12.59 52.94 -39.68
CA GLU A 66 12.12 51.56 -39.57
C GLU A 66 10.89 51.45 -38.65
N ASN A 67 10.91 52.11 -37.50
CA ASN A 67 9.75 52.14 -36.60
C ASN A 67 8.53 52.79 -37.24
N PHE A 68 8.73 53.87 -38.02
CA PHE A 68 7.64 54.47 -38.79
C PHE A 68 7.08 53.52 -39.85
N LYS A 69 7.93 52.74 -40.53
CA LYS A 69 7.47 51.71 -41.48
C LYS A 69 6.65 50.63 -40.75
N ASN A 70 7.13 50.15 -39.61
CA ASN A 70 6.45 49.14 -38.81
C ASN A 70 5.11 49.67 -38.26
N PHE A 71 5.07 50.94 -37.87
CA PHE A 71 3.84 51.62 -37.47
C PHE A 71 2.78 51.63 -38.58
N ILE A 72 3.15 52.02 -39.82
CA ILE A 72 2.20 52.01 -40.94
C ILE A 72 1.74 50.57 -41.27
N GLN A 73 2.66 49.60 -41.23
CA GLN A 73 2.30 48.19 -41.44
C GLN A 73 1.35 47.67 -40.37
N PHE A 74 1.57 48.05 -39.11
CA PHE A 74 0.70 47.69 -38.00
C PHE A 74 -0.70 48.31 -38.17
N GLN A 75 -0.79 49.61 -38.47
CA GLN A 75 -2.08 50.28 -38.72
C GLN A 75 -2.86 49.60 -39.85
N ASP A 76 -2.20 49.33 -40.98
CA ASP A 76 -2.81 48.67 -42.12
C ASP A 76 -3.31 47.26 -41.76
N ALA A 77 -2.48 46.48 -41.04
CA ALA A 77 -2.84 45.14 -40.60
C ALA A 77 -3.99 45.13 -39.58
N PHE A 78 -3.99 46.06 -38.62
CA PHE A 78 -5.02 46.13 -37.59
C PHE A 78 -6.33 46.65 -38.18
N ALA A 79 -6.29 47.68 -39.03
CA ALA A 79 -7.48 48.17 -39.73
C ALA A 79 -8.09 47.08 -40.63
N SER A 80 -7.26 46.37 -41.41
CA SER A 80 -7.73 45.24 -42.23
C SER A 80 -8.37 44.15 -41.38
N LEU A 81 -7.79 43.83 -40.21
CA LEU A 81 -8.36 42.86 -39.29
C LEU A 81 -9.77 43.26 -38.86
N VAL A 82 -9.98 44.54 -38.49
CA VAL A 82 -11.29 45.05 -38.04
C VAL A 82 -12.30 45.13 -39.19
N GLU A 83 -11.87 45.54 -40.39
CA GLU A 83 -12.72 45.60 -41.58
C GLU A 83 -13.25 44.22 -42.01
N ASP A 84 -12.45 43.16 -41.85
CA ASP A 84 -12.82 41.80 -42.19
C ASP A 84 -13.76 41.13 -41.15
N LEU A 85 -14.03 41.78 -40.01
CA LEU A 85 -14.91 41.22 -38.97
C LEU A 85 -16.39 41.26 -39.40
N PRO A 86 -17.19 40.22 -39.06
CA PRO A 86 -18.62 40.26 -39.31
C PRO A 86 -19.31 41.42 -38.58
N ASP A 87 -20.22 42.12 -39.27
CA ASP A 87 -20.85 43.33 -38.73
C ASP A 87 -21.64 43.09 -37.43
N GLU A 88 -22.27 41.91 -37.30
CA GLU A 88 -23.09 41.52 -36.15
C GLU A 88 -22.30 40.72 -35.10
N MET A 89 -20.97 40.69 -35.19
CA MET A 89 -20.13 39.93 -34.27
C MET A 89 -20.17 40.55 -32.85
N PRO A 90 -20.47 39.76 -31.80
CA PRO A 90 -20.34 40.21 -30.42
C PRO A 90 -18.93 40.75 -30.15
N GLY A 91 -18.84 41.93 -29.54
CA GLY A 91 -17.56 42.54 -29.20
C GLY A 91 -16.84 43.23 -30.37
N ARG A 92 -17.45 43.35 -31.57
CA ARG A 92 -16.85 44.13 -32.68
C ARG A 92 -16.49 45.56 -32.26
N ASP A 93 -17.36 46.22 -31.51
CA ASP A 93 -17.14 47.59 -30.99
C ASP A 93 -15.83 47.71 -30.20
N ALA A 94 -15.39 46.64 -29.53
CA ALA A 94 -14.12 46.61 -28.80
C ALA A 94 -12.91 46.67 -29.75
N PHE A 95 -12.98 45.96 -30.88
CA PHE A 95 -11.96 46.00 -31.92
C PHE A 95 -11.91 47.36 -32.62
N GLU A 96 -13.07 47.96 -32.90
CA GLU A 96 -13.17 49.30 -33.47
C GLU A 96 -12.58 50.35 -32.52
N ALA A 97 -12.95 50.30 -31.24
CA ALA A 97 -12.40 51.19 -30.21
C ALA A 97 -10.87 51.06 -30.07
N ALA A 98 -10.35 49.83 -30.15
CA ALA A 98 -8.91 49.58 -30.16
C ALA A 98 -8.25 50.14 -31.43
N ASN A 99 -8.86 49.98 -32.60
CA ASN A 99 -8.34 50.52 -33.87
C ASN A 99 -8.27 52.05 -33.86
N ASP A 100 -9.30 52.71 -33.32
CA ASP A 100 -9.37 54.17 -33.18
C ASP A 100 -8.20 54.75 -32.35
N ARG A 101 -7.60 53.96 -31.45
CA ARG A 101 -6.40 54.38 -30.70
C ARG A 101 -5.23 54.65 -31.61
N PHE A 102 -5.18 53.93 -32.73
CA PHE A 102 -4.07 53.98 -33.66
C PHE A 102 -4.18 55.10 -34.67
N ASP A 103 -5.31 55.80 -34.78
CA ASP A 103 -5.54 56.95 -35.67
C ASP A 103 -4.78 58.22 -35.24
N LYS A 104 -3.46 58.11 -35.14
CA LYS A 104 -2.53 59.16 -34.69
C LYS A 104 -1.29 59.16 -35.57
N ARG A 105 -0.46 60.20 -35.44
CA ARG A 105 0.79 60.33 -36.22
C ARG A 105 1.97 59.53 -35.65
N ARG A 106 1.86 59.08 -34.39
CA ARG A 106 2.84 58.31 -33.63
C ARG A 106 2.12 57.51 -32.54
N LEU A 107 2.64 56.33 -32.24
CA LEU A 107 2.18 55.50 -31.13
C LEU A 107 3.19 55.50 -29.98
N SER A 108 2.67 55.30 -28.79
CA SER A 108 3.40 55.03 -27.56
C SER A 108 3.04 53.65 -27.04
N GLU A 109 3.87 53.08 -26.16
CA GLU A 109 3.55 51.81 -25.48
C GLU A 109 2.21 51.91 -24.72
N ASP A 110 1.93 53.06 -24.11
CA ASP A 110 0.63 53.36 -23.48
C ASP A 110 -0.56 53.25 -24.46
N ASP A 111 -0.38 53.53 -25.75
CA ASP A 111 -1.46 53.36 -26.73
C ASP A 111 -1.76 51.86 -26.97
N PHE A 112 -0.73 51.00 -26.94
CA PHE A 112 -0.91 49.54 -27.02
C PHE A 112 -1.56 48.98 -25.75
N GLU A 113 -1.14 49.43 -24.57
CA GLU A 113 -1.78 49.03 -23.30
C GLU A 113 -3.26 49.40 -23.29
N ARG A 114 -3.61 50.62 -23.72
CA ARG A 114 -5.01 51.07 -23.82
C ARG A 114 -5.80 50.26 -24.84
N ALA A 115 -5.21 49.93 -25.99
CA ALA A 115 -5.87 49.08 -26.97
C ALA A 115 -6.15 47.67 -26.44
N ARG A 116 -5.22 47.09 -25.66
CA ARG A 116 -5.48 45.81 -24.96
C ARG A 116 -6.63 45.92 -23.96
N ALA A 117 -6.72 47.04 -23.23
CA ALA A 117 -7.84 47.28 -22.31
C ALA A 117 -9.16 47.47 -23.06
N ASP A 118 -9.17 48.17 -24.20
CA ASP A 118 -10.37 48.33 -25.02
C ASP A 118 -10.85 46.98 -25.61
N LEU A 119 -9.93 46.02 -25.84
CA LEU A 119 -10.25 44.66 -26.30
C LEU A 119 -10.79 43.72 -25.19
N GLU A 120 -10.75 44.11 -23.90
CA GLU A 120 -11.20 43.26 -22.79
C GLU A 120 -12.60 42.64 -23.01
N PRO A 121 -13.63 43.38 -23.46
CA PRO A 121 -14.96 42.80 -23.67
C PRO A 121 -15.00 41.71 -24.75
N ALA A 122 -14.18 41.83 -25.80
CA ALA A 122 -14.02 40.76 -26.78
C ALA A 122 -13.20 39.59 -26.22
N GLY A 123 -12.25 39.89 -25.34
CA GLY A 123 -11.46 38.91 -24.60
C GLY A 123 -12.31 38.03 -23.66
N GLU A 124 -13.33 38.59 -23.02
CA GLU A 124 -14.28 37.82 -22.19
C GLU A 124 -14.99 36.75 -23.02
N VAL A 125 -15.51 37.11 -24.19
CA VAL A 125 -16.18 36.17 -25.10
C VAL A 125 -15.18 35.15 -25.67
N ALA A 126 -14.01 35.61 -26.12
CA ALA A 126 -12.93 34.74 -26.62
C ALA A 126 -12.46 33.71 -25.57
N GLY A 127 -12.46 34.12 -24.30
CA GLY A 127 -12.03 33.30 -23.15
C GLY A 127 -12.92 32.10 -22.88
N LEU A 128 -14.20 32.14 -23.26
CA LEU A 128 -15.19 31.09 -22.96
C LEU A 128 -14.74 29.69 -23.42
N LEU A 129 -14.07 29.56 -24.57
CA LEU A 129 -13.59 28.27 -25.06
C LEU A 129 -12.48 27.69 -24.18
N ALA A 130 -11.58 28.55 -23.67
CA ALA A 130 -10.53 28.15 -22.74
C ALA A 130 -11.14 27.79 -21.37
N GLU A 131 -12.09 28.58 -20.90
CA GLU A 131 -12.84 28.33 -19.66
C GLU A 131 -13.59 27.01 -19.72
N ARG A 132 -14.26 26.69 -20.84
CA ARG A 132 -14.96 25.42 -21.04
C ARG A 132 -14.02 24.24 -20.95
N ARG A 133 -12.84 24.34 -21.58
CA ARG A 133 -11.80 23.29 -21.50
C ARG A 133 -11.34 23.10 -20.06
N ALA A 134 -11.03 24.19 -19.35
CA ALA A 134 -10.60 24.13 -17.95
C ALA A 134 -11.70 23.57 -17.02
N ALA A 135 -12.96 23.98 -17.21
CA ALA A 135 -14.09 23.47 -16.45
C ALA A 135 -14.33 21.98 -16.71
N LEU A 136 -14.23 21.54 -17.97
CA LEU A 136 -14.35 20.13 -18.34
C LEU A 136 -13.22 19.28 -17.75
N GLU A 137 -11.99 19.78 -17.76
CA GLU A 137 -10.84 19.10 -17.13
C GLU A 137 -11.05 18.93 -15.63
N ARG A 138 -11.45 19.99 -14.93
CA ARG A 138 -11.81 19.94 -13.49
C ARG A 138 -12.93 18.95 -13.23
N TYR A 139 -14.02 19.01 -13.99
CA TYR A 139 -15.13 18.06 -13.86
C TYR A 139 -14.66 16.61 -14.04
N ARG A 140 -13.83 16.33 -15.06
CA ARG A 140 -13.28 15.00 -15.30
C ARG A 140 -12.34 14.52 -14.19
N GLU A 141 -11.58 15.42 -13.58
CA GLU A 141 -10.74 15.11 -12.42
C GLU A 141 -11.58 14.74 -11.21
N VAL A 142 -12.49 15.60 -10.78
CA VAL A 142 -13.34 15.34 -9.61
C VAL A 142 -14.21 14.10 -9.82
N ARG A 143 -14.74 13.89 -11.03
CA ARG A 143 -15.49 12.68 -11.36
C ARG A 143 -14.64 11.41 -11.24
N ARG A 144 -13.36 11.47 -11.61
CA ARG A 144 -12.43 10.34 -11.41
C ARG A 144 -12.24 10.09 -9.92
N GLU A 145 -12.00 11.12 -9.11
CA GLU A 145 -11.83 10.98 -7.66
C GLU A 145 -13.07 10.36 -6.98
N VAL A 146 -14.27 10.84 -7.32
CA VAL A 146 -15.53 10.25 -6.86
C VAL A 146 -15.64 8.78 -7.28
N GLY A 147 -15.23 8.45 -8.50
CA GLY A 147 -15.20 7.07 -8.98
C GLY A 147 -14.30 6.16 -8.14
N HIS A 148 -13.11 6.63 -7.75
CA HIS A 148 -12.21 5.90 -6.85
C HIS A 148 -12.84 5.75 -5.46
N ALA A 149 -13.38 6.82 -4.89
CA ALA A 149 -14.02 6.78 -3.57
C ALA A 149 -15.20 5.80 -3.50
N ILE A 150 -15.97 5.67 -4.59
CA ILE A 150 -17.05 4.68 -4.70
C ILE A 150 -16.48 3.25 -4.76
N ALA A 151 -15.38 3.03 -5.48
CA ALA A 151 -14.74 1.72 -5.57
C ALA A 151 -14.20 1.28 -4.20
N ASP A 152 -13.49 2.16 -3.51
CA ASP A 152 -12.96 1.92 -2.17
C ASP A 152 -14.10 1.61 -1.19
N LEU A 153 -15.21 2.36 -1.24
CA LEU A 153 -16.38 2.10 -0.40
C LEU A 153 -17.01 0.73 -0.67
N ARG A 154 -17.01 0.26 -1.92
CA ARG A 154 -17.52 -1.08 -2.26
C ARG A 154 -16.62 -2.17 -1.71
N GLU A 155 -15.31 -1.96 -1.71
CA GLU A 155 -14.36 -2.89 -1.09
C GLU A 155 -14.57 -2.93 0.42
N ASP A 156 -14.70 -1.78 1.08
CA ASP A 156 -15.01 -1.69 2.52
C ASP A 156 -16.30 -2.42 2.88
N ILE A 157 -17.35 -2.28 2.05
CA ILE A 157 -18.63 -2.98 2.24
C ILE A 157 -18.43 -4.49 2.10
N ALA A 158 -17.73 -4.95 1.06
CA ALA A 158 -17.50 -6.37 0.84
C ALA A 158 -16.70 -7.00 1.99
N ASP A 159 -15.70 -6.30 2.52
CA ASP A 159 -14.94 -6.73 3.68
C ASP A 159 -15.81 -6.81 4.94
N ALA A 160 -16.66 -5.80 5.17
CA ALA A 160 -17.60 -5.81 6.29
C ALA A 160 -18.64 -6.93 6.19
N GLU A 161 -19.19 -7.17 5.00
CA GLU A 161 -20.12 -8.28 4.74
C GLU A 161 -19.45 -9.63 5.01
N ARG A 162 -18.19 -9.81 4.57
CA ARG A 162 -17.40 -11.01 4.86
C ARG A 162 -17.15 -11.19 6.37
N LEU A 163 -16.90 -10.11 7.10
CA LEU A 163 -16.75 -10.17 8.56
C LEU A 163 -18.06 -10.58 9.25
N VAL A 164 -19.21 -10.10 8.75
CA VAL A 164 -20.52 -10.53 9.25
C VAL A 164 -20.73 -12.01 8.97
N GLU A 165 -20.46 -12.49 7.76
CA GLU A 165 -20.54 -13.93 7.41
C GLU A 165 -19.66 -14.79 8.33
N LEU A 166 -18.42 -14.36 8.58
CA LEU A 166 -17.51 -15.05 9.50
C LEU A 166 -17.98 -14.99 10.96
N GLY A 167 -18.68 -13.93 11.36
CA GLY A 167 -19.26 -13.77 12.69
C GLY A 167 -20.54 -14.62 12.90
N GLU A 168 -21.26 -14.92 11.83
CA GLU A 168 -22.39 -15.87 11.84
C GLU A 168 -21.93 -17.34 11.86
N ALA A 169 -20.65 -17.61 11.59
CA ALA A 169 -20.11 -18.94 11.79
C ALA A 169 -20.19 -19.33 13.28
N ASP A 170 -20.75 -20.51 13.54
CA ASP A 170 -20.84 -21.06 14.89
C ASP A 170 -19.43 -21.34 15.43
N LEU A 171 -18.87 -20.37 16.15
CA LEU A 171 -17.55 -20.49 16.80
C LEU A 171 -17.56 -21.53 17.94
N ASP A 172 -18.75 -21.96 18.37
CA ASP A 172 -18.96 -23.04 19.33
C ASP A 172 -19.23 -24.38 18.63
N ALA A 173 -19.12 -24.43 17.29
CA ALA A 173 -19.27 -25.66 16.52
C ALA A 173 -18.32 -26.73 17.09
N PRO A 174 -18.79 -27.98 17.27
CA PRO A 174 -17.99 -29.03 17.90
C PRO A 174 -16.66 -29.27 17.17
N ILE A 175 -15.57 -28.76 17.74
CA ILE A 175 -14.21 -28.95 17.21
C ILE A 175 -13.70 -30.37 17.45
N GLU A 176 -14.46 -31.22 18.14
CA GLU A 176 -14.04 -32.57 18.53
C GLU A 176 -13.80 -33.46 17.31
N LYS A 177 -14.49 -33.21 16.19
CA LYS A 177 -14.18 -33.86 14.91
C LYS A 177 -12.76 -33.59 14.38
N ILE A 178 -12.10 -32.53 14.85
CA ILE A 178 -10.71 -32.17 14.52
C ILE A 178 -9.79 -32.50 15.70
N ARG A 179 -10.25 -32.27 16.93
CA ARG A 179 -9.46 -32.48 18.14
C ARG A 179 -9.21 -33.96 18.41
N ASP A 180 -10.25 -34.80 18.35
CA ASP A 180 -10.14 -36.21 18.71
C ASP A 180 -9.14 -36.95 17.81
N PRO A 181 -9.10 -36.76 16.48
CA PRO A 181 -8.07 -37.36 15.63
C PRO A 181 -6.64 -36.90 15.97
N ILE A 182 -6.46 -35.63 16.35
CA ILE A 182 -5.14 -35.09 16.71
C ILE A 182 -4.68 -35.67 18.06
N GLU A 183 -5.58 -35.75 19.05
CA GLU A 183 -5.27 -36.35 20.34
C GLU A 183 -4.97 -37.84 20.19
N THR A 184 -5.78 -38.58 19.43
CA THR A 184 -5.54 -39.99 19.10
C THR A 184 -4.17 -40.20 18.44
N TYR A 185 -3.79 -39.36 17.48
CA TYR A 185 -2.46 -39.42 16.85
C TYR A 185 -1.34 -39.16 17.85
N ASN A 186 -1.45 -38.12 18.68
CA ASN A 186 -0.41 -37.79 19.66
C ASN A 186 -0.26 -38.89 20.71
N ASP A 187 -1.37 -39.48 21.16
CA ASP A 187 -1.37 -40.58 22.11
C ASP A 187 -0.71 -41.82 21.51
N ALA A 188 -1.08 -42.20 20.29
CA ALA A 188 -0.48 -43.33 19.58
C ALA A 188 1.03 -43.14 19.33
N VAL A 189 1.47 -41.93 18.97
CA VAL A 189 2.90 -41.61 18.79
C VAL A 189 3.65 -41.64 20.11
N SER A 190 3.04 -41.14 21.18
CA SER A 190 3.66 -41.12 22.52
C SER A 190 3.81 -42.53 23.09
N GLU A 191 2.80 -43.38 22.91
CA GLU A 191 2.83 -44.79 23.31
C GLU A 191 3.89 -45.55 22.51
N ALA A 192 3.88 -45.44 21.18
CA ALA A 192 4.85 -46.10 20.31
C ALA A 192 6.30 -45.69 20.61
N PHE A 193 6.55 -44.41 20.92
CA PHE A 193 7.90 -43.96 21.28
C PHE A 193 8.32 -44.45 22.67
N ALA A 194 7.39 -44.50 23.63
CA ALA A 194 7.67 -45.02 24.97
C ALA A 194 8.04 -46.51 24.91
N GLU A 195 7.32 -47.30 24.12
CA GLU A 195 7.63 -48.71 23.82
C GLU A 195 8.99 -48.83 23.12
N PHE A 196 9.21 -48.05 22.04
CA PHE A 196 10.49 -48.02 21.34
C PHE A 196 11.67 -47.71 22.27
N LYS A 197 11.53 -46.73 23.17
CA LYS A 197 12.55 -46.36 24.17
C LYS A 197 12.79 -47.44 25.21
N ALA A 198 11.75 -48.19 25.59
CA ALA A 198 11.81 -49.21 26.63
C ALA A 198 12.37 -50.55 26.13
N GLU A 199 12.12 -50.90 24.88
CA GLU A 199 12.45 -52.23 24.34
C GLU A 199 13.66 -52.25 23.42
N THR A 200 14.03 -51.09 22.86
CA THR A 200 15.11 -51.00 21.88
C THR A 200 16.42 -50.57 22.54
N GLY A 201 17.53 -51.10 22.05
CA GLY A 201 18.87 -50.70 22.48
C GLY A 201 19.10 -49.20 22.31
N ALA A 202 19.78 -48.58 23.27
CA ALA A 202 20.03 -47.14 23.29
C ALA A 202 20.70 -46.63 22.01
N ARG A 203 21.50 -47.47 21.34
CA ARG A 203 22.13 -47.13 20.05
C ARG A 203 21.11 -46.85 18.97
N GLU A 204 20.09 -47.68 18.86
CA GLU A 204 19.05 -47.55 17.84
C GLU A 204 18.15 -46.35 18.15
N VAL A 205 17.82 -46.13 19.43
CA VAL A 205 17.02 -44.96 19.84
C VAL A 205 17.76 -43.65 19.57
N LEU A 206 19.05 -43.56 19.89
CA LEU A 206 19.85 -42.36 19.63
C LEU A 206 20.14 -42.17 18.13
N SER A 207 20.26 -43.26 17.37
CA SER A 207 20.37 -43.21 15.91
C SER A 207 19.09 -42.68 15.25
N PHE A 208 17.91 -43.10 15.74
CA PHE A 208 16.63 -42.52 15.31
C PHE A 208 16.60 -41.01 15.57
N VAL A 209 16.96 -40.57 16.79
CA VAL A 209 17.01 -39.14 17.13
C VAL A 209 17.97 -38.39 16.20
N ALA A 210 19.17 -38.92 15.93
CA ALA A 210 20.10 -38.30 15.00
C ALA A 210 19.54 -38.22 13.57
N ALA A 211 18.83 -39.25 13.11
CA ALA A 211 18.19 -39.27 11.79
C ALA A 211 17.06 -38.24 11.66
N THR A 212 16.41 -37.86 12.77
CA THR A 212 15.36 -36.82 12.73
C THR A 212 15.90 -35.42 12.46
N HIS A 213 17.22 -35.18 12.58
CA HIS A 213 17.84 -33.88 12.27
C HIS A 213 17.55 -33.41 10.83
N ASP A 214 17.46 -34.34 9.89
CA ASP A 214 17.16 -34.03 8.48
C ASP A 214 15.68 -33.69 8.23
N TYR A 215 14.81 -33.88 9.23
CA TYR A 215 13.38 -33.63 9.15
C TYR A 215 13.00 -32.34 9.88
N SER A 216 12.78 -31.27 9.12
CA SER A 216 12.47 -29.92 9.63
C SER A 216 11.23 -29.81 10.53
N LEU A 217 10.36 -30.82 10.51
CA LEU A 217 9.13 -30.87 11.29
C LEU A 217 9.27 -31.67 12.60
N VAL A 218 10.42 -32.25 12.90
CA VAL A 218 10.68 -33.06 14.10
C VAL A 218 11.93 -32.52 14.79
N GLY A 219 11.75 -31.71 15.83
CA GLY A 219 12.83 -30.96 16.47
C GLY A 219 13.42 -31.64 17.70
N PHE A 220 13.96 -32.86 17.58
CA PHE A 220 14.72 -33.44 18.69
C PHE A 220 15.99 -32.63 18.99
N ARG A 221 16.44 -32.68 20.24
CA ARG A 221 17.76 -32.15 20.61
C ARG A 221 18.81 -33.20 20.28
N ASP A 222 19.91 -32.79 19.66
CA ASP A 222 21.01 -33.70 19.35
C ASP A 222 21.56 -34.39 20.62
N PRO A 223 21.86 -35.70 20.55
CA PRO A 223 22.47 -36.41 21.66
C PRO A 223 23.89 -35.88 21.91
N PRO A 224 24.28 -35.68 23.19
CA PRO A 224 25.64 -35.31 23.55
C PRO A 224 26.68 -36.25 22.93
N GLU A 225 27.74 -35.67 22.36
CA GLU A 225 28.78 -36.42 21.62
C GLU A 225 29.34 -37.60 22.40
N THR A 226 29.66 -37.38 23.68
CA THR A 226 30.24 -38.40 24.56
C THR A 226 29.29 -39.57 24.84
N LEU A 227 27.98 -39.32 24.84
CA LEU A 227 26.96 -40.36 25.01
C LEU A 227 26.78 -41.16 23.72
N ARG A 228 26.71 -40.47 22.58
CA ARG A 228 26.56 -41.10 21.26
C ARG A 228 27.77 -41.98 20.93
N GLU A 229 28.99 -41.45 21.08
CA GLU A 229 30.22 -42.20 20.84
C GLU A 229 30.32 -43.45 21.72
N TYR A 230 29.93 -43.35 23.00
CA TYR A 230 29.95 -44.48 23.92
C TYR A 230 28.98 -45.58 23.49
N VAL A 231 27.73 -45.22 23.18
CA VAL A 231 26.67 -46.16 22.81
C VAL A 231 26.94 -46.80 21.43
N GLU A 232 27.56 -46.08 20.49
CA GLU A 232 27.94 -46.60 19.19
C GLU A 232 29.11 -47.62 19.27
N THR A 233 30.08 -47.37 20.13
CA THR A 233 31.34 -48.14 20.18
C THR A 233 31.33 -49.29 21.17
N ARG A 234 30.49 -49.25 22.21
CA ARG A 234 30.47 -50.26 23.28
C ARG A 234 29.28 -51.18 23.17
N GLU A 235 29.45 -52.44 23.60
CA GLU A 235 28.37 -53.44 23.64
C GLU A 235 27.21 -52.99 24.53
N ALA A 236 27.49 -52.27 25.62
CA ALA A 236 26.47 -51.66 26.48
C ALA A 236 25.46 -50.77 25.72
N GLY A 237 25.78 -50.31 24.49
CA GLY A 237 24.81 -49.58 23.66
C GLY A 237 23.68 -50.43 23.07
N THR A 238 23.74 -51.76 23.15
CA THR A 238 22.63 -52.66 22.81
C THR A 238 21.62 -52.80 23.94
N GLU A 239 21.99 -52.40 25.16
CA GLU A 239 21.12 -52.36 26.31
C GLU A 239 20.12 -51.19 26.17
N THR A 240 18.95 -51.32 26.80
CA THR A 240 17.91 -50.29 26.70
C THR A 240 18.33 -49.01 27.41
N ILE A 241 17.68 -47.89 27.11
CA ILE A 241 17.93 -46.64 27.84
C ILE A 241 17.61 -46.82 29.34
N GLY A 242 16.60 -47.62 29.68
CA GLY A 242 16.27 -47.96 31.07
C GLY A 242 17.42 -48.67 31.78
N ASP A 243 17.98 -49.70 31.15
CA ASP A 243 19.09 -50.49 31.71
C ASP A 243 20.36 -49.65 31.87
N LEU A 244 20.67 -48.80 30.88
CA LEU A 244 21.82 -47.88 30.98
C LEU A 244 21.68 -46.89 32.14
N LEU A 245 20.47 -46.35 32.36
CA LEU A 245 20.18 -45.48 33.51
C LEU A 245 20.28 -46.24 34.84
N GLU A 246 19.86 -47.50 34.88
CA GLU A 246 20.04 -48.35 36.06
C GLU A 246 21.53 -48.62 36.33
N TYR A 247 22.29 -49.01 35.31
CA TYR A 247 23.73 -49.24 35.39
C TYR A 247 24.47 -47.98 35.85
N ALA A 248 24.08 -46.80 35.38
CA ALA A 248 24.70 -45.54 35.80
C ALA A 248 24.64 -45.31 37.33
N ARG A 249 23.64 -45.88 38.01
CA ARG A 249 23.43 -45.79 39.47
C ARG A 249 24.21 -46.85 40.26
N TYR A 250 24.80 -47.84 39.59
CA TYR A 250 25.57 -48.90 40.24
C TYR A 250 26.98 -48.43 40.68
N SER A 251 27.57 -49.10 41.67
CA SER A 251 28.97 -48.91 42.04
C SER A 251 29.89 -49.45 40.94
N ASN A 252 31.13 -48.95 40.85
CA ASN A 252 32.08 -49.44 39.83
C ASN A 252 32.32 -50.96 39.95
N SER A 253 32.45 -51.44 41.18
CA SER A 253 32.60 -52.87 41.49
C SER A 253 31.40 -53.72 41.07
N LYS A 254 30.20 -53.15 41.00
CA LYS A 254 29.00 -53.84 40.53
C LYS A 254 28.93 -53.79 39.00
N LEU A 255 29.35 -52.68 38.40
CA LEU A 255 29.40 -52.47 36.95
C LEU A 255 30.42 -53.35 36.22
N ASP A 256 31.52 -53.74 36.87
CA ASP A 256 32.52 -54.66 36.28
C ASP A 256 31.92 -56.01 35.83
N HIS A 257 30.71 -56.35 36.31
CA HIS A 257 29.96 -57.55 35.91
C HIS A 257 29.03 -57.35 34.70
N TYR A 258 28.74 -56.10 34.33
CA TYR A 258 27.77 -55.76 33.28
C TYR A 258 28.43 -55.04 32.10
N VAL A 259 29.53 -54.34 32.33
CA VAL A 259 30.24 -53.59 31.28
C VAL A 259 31.75 -53.71 31.42
N GLU A 260 32.43 -53.73 30.27
CA GLU A 260 33.89 -53.85 30.20
C GLU A 260 34.65 -52.65 30.78
N ASP A 261 34.04 -51.47 30.78
CA ASP A 261 34.63 -50.23 31.29
C ASP A 261 33.61 -49.41 32.09
N PRO A 262 33.49 -49.66 33.41
CA PRO A 262 32.57 -48.93 34.29
C PRO A 262 32.83 -47.42 34.35
N ALA A 263 34.08 -47.00 34.21
CA ALA A 263 34.45 -45.59 34.27
C ALA A 263 33.99 -44.84 33.00
N ALA A 264 34.08 -45.49 31.84
CA ALA A 264 33.52 -44.96 30.59
C ALA A 264 31.99 -44.88 30.65
N LEU A 265 31.30 -45.91 31.16
CA LEU A 265 29.83 -45.88 31.33
C LEU A 265 29.40 -44.70 32.18
N LYS A 266 30.02 -44.50 33.35
CA LYS A 266 29.65 -43.38 34.23
C LYS A 266 29.92 -42.02 33.60
N ARG A 267 31.03 -41.86 32.90
CA ARG A 267 31.35 -40.59 32.24
C ARG A 267 30.35 -40.27 31.13
N ALA A 268 29.91 -41.26 30.37
CA ALA A 268 29.02 -41.07 29.22
C ALA A 268 27.53 -41.04 29.62
N VAL A 269 27.08 -41.95 30.47
CA VAL A 269 25.66 -42.13 30.81
C VAL A 269 25.27 -41.33 32.06
N ALA A 270 26.01 -41.44 33.17
CA ALA A 270 25.64 -40.74 34.41
C ALA A 270 25.73 -39.21 34.26
N THR A 271 26.68 -38.71 33.48
CA THR A 271 26.78 -37.26 33.16
C THR A 271 25.62 -36.75 32.30
N ASN A 272 24.97 -37.64 31.53
CA ASN A 272 23.92 -37.31 30.58
C ASN A 272 22.55 -37.92 30.94
N GLU A 273 22.36 -38.37 32.19
CA GLU A 273 21.13 -39.03 32.68
C GLU A 273 19.88 -38.19 32.40
N THR A 274 19.94 -36.88 32.66
CA THR A 274 18.83 -35.96 32.40
C THR A 274 18.43 -35.88 30.92
N TYR A 275 19.36 -36.07 29.98
CA TYR A 275 19.02 -36.09 28.56
C TYR A 275 18.22 -37.36 28.22
N LEU A 276 18.70 -38.52 28.67
CA LEU A 276 18.06 -39.81 28.43
C LEU A 276 16.69 -39.92 29.11
N GLU A 277 16.55 -39.41 30.34
CA GLU A 277 15.28 -39.39 31.06
C GLU A 277 14.22 -38.55 30.33
N ARG A 278 14.60 -37.39 29.81
CA ARG A 278 13.69 -36.42 29.16
C ARG A 278 13.45 -36.67 27.68
N LEU A 279 14.06 -37.71 27.11
CA LEU A 279 13.83 -38.08 25.72
C LEU A 279 12.43 -38.71 25.60
N ASP A 280 11.53 -38.04 24.89
CA ASP A 280 10.12 -38.41 24.71
C ASP A 280 9.62 -38.13 23.28
N ALA A 281 8.35 -38.41 23.01
CA ALA A 281 7.76 -38.27 21.68
C ALA A 281 7.29 -36.85 21.33
N ASP A 282 7.46 -35.86 22.22
CA ASP A 282 6.90 -34.52 22.02
C ASP A 282 7.29 -33.89 20.67
N PRO A 283 8.52 -34.03 20.17
CA PRO A 283 8.90 -33.51 18.86
C PRO A 283 8.13 -34.14 17.68
N CYS A 284 7.56 -35.33 17.86
CA CYS A 284 6.74 -36.02 16.85
C CYS A 284 5.24 -35.66 16.95
N ASN A 285 4.80 -35.17 18.11
CA ASN A 285 3.41 -34.76 18.36
C ASN A 285 3.04 -33.51 17.56
N TRP A 286 1.79 -33.43 17.08
CA TRP A 286 1.28 -32.31 16.28
C TRP A 286 1.48 -30.95 16.97
N ARG A 287 1.35 -30.89 18.30
CA ARG A 287 1.59 -29.68 19.10
C ARG A 287 3.08 -29.32 19.23
N GLY A 288 3.97 -30.31 19.23
CA GLY A 288 5.42 -30.11 19.27
C GLY A 288 6.01 -29.58 17.97
N ARG A 289 5.33 -29.78 16.83
CA ARG A 289 5.69 -29.25 15.51
C ARG A 289 5.62 -27.72 15.40
N ARG A 290 5.09 -27.02 16.42
CA ARG A 290 5.06 -25.54 16.49
C ARG A 290 6.36 -24.90 16.97
N ASN A 291 7.35 -25.67 17.40
CA ASN A 291 8.66 -25.10 17.70
C ASN A 291 9.34 -24.76 16.37
N PRO A 292 9.63 -23.48 16.06
CA PRO A 292 10.30 -23.15 14.82
C PRO A 292 11.66 -23.89 14.76
N PRO A 293 12.11 -24.32 13.57
CA PRO A 293 13.41 -24.95 13.42
C PRO A 293 14.48 -24.06 14.06
N ARG A 294 15.37 -24.66 14.87
CA ARG A 294 16.49 -23.96 15.53
C ARG A 294 17.53 -23.41 14.54
N SER A 295 17.30 -23.53 13.23
CA SER A 295 18.12 -23.04 12.14
C SER A 295 17.34 -22.10 11.21
N CYS A 296 16.83 -20.99 11.75
CA CYS A 296 16.57 -19.77 10.98
C CYS A 296 17.20 -18.59 11.72
N GLY A 297 18.53 -18.59 11.79
CA GLY A 297 19.28 -17.38 12.12
C GLY A 297 19.18 -16.41 10.95
N GLY A 298 18.40 -15.34 11.13
CA GLY A 298 18.35 -14.21 10.20
C GLY A 298 17.03 -13.47 10.22
N ALA A 299 17.06 -12.21 10.67
CA ALA A 299 15.98 -11.22 10.65
C ALA A 299 14.91 -11.31 11.76
N SER A 300 15.33 -10.99 12.99
CA SER A 300 14.40 -10.39 13.96
C SER A 300 13.95 -9.01 13.47
N ARG A 301 12.74 -8.90 12.92
CA ARG A 301 12.03 -7.61 12.88
C ARG A 301 11.19 -7.50 14.15
N SER A 302 11.55 -6.54 14.99
CA SER A 302 10.82 -6.13 16.18
C SER A 302 9.41 -5.66 15.81
N TRP A 303 8.39 -6.29 16.36
CA TRP A 303 7.08 -5.68 16.53
C TRP A 303 6.91 -5.32 18.01
N SER A 304 7.11 -4.04 18.28
CA SER A 304 6.82 -3.39 19.56
C SER A 304 5.32 -3.43 19.84
N ARG A 305 4.95 -4.07 20.95
CA ARG A 305 3.59 -4.15 21.47
C ARG A 305 3.28 -2.88 22.25
N SER A 306 2.65 -1.91 21.61
CA SER A 306 2.17 -0.68 22.25
C SER A 306 0.94 -0.99 23.12
N SER A 307 1.09 -0.66 24.41
CA SER A 307 0.13 -0.51 25.50
C SER A 307 -1.38 -0.56 25.21
N ARG A 308 -2.06 -1.45 25.96
CA ARG A 308 -3.49 -1.39 26.26
C ARG A 308 -3.79 -0.15 27.09
N GLY A 309 -4.61 0.76 26.57
CA GLY A 309 -5.25 1.83 27.34
C GLY A 309 -6.51 1.32 28.04
N SER A 310 -6.62 1.62 29.33
CA SER A 310 -7.77 1.34 30.19
C SER A 310 -9.05 2.07 29.72
N PRO A 311 -10.25 1.49 29.91
CA PRO A 311 -11.50 2.16 29.59
C PRO A 311 -11.88 3.18 30.69
N PRO A 312 -12.46 4.34 30.35
CA PRO A 312 -12.94 5.29 31.34
C PRO A 312 -14.26 4.83 31.98
N LYS A 313 -14.38 5.10 33.29
CA LYS A 313 -15.55 4.80 34.13
C LYS A 313 -16.79 5.57 33.68
N ARG A 314 -17.90 4.84 33.54
CA ARG A 314 -19.29 5.33 33.50
C ARG A 314 -19.53 6.40 34.57
N TRP A 315 -20.12 7.51 34.15
CA TRP A 315 -20.91 8.39 35.00
C TRP A 315 -22.37 7.96 34.92
N SER A 316 -23.03 7.85 36.08
CA SER A 316 -24.48 7.70 36.22
C SER A 316 -25.07 9.03 36.73
N PRO A 317 -26.36 9.30 36.48
CA PRO A 317 -26.94 10.63 36.58
C PRO A 317 -27.49 10.95 37.97
N THR A 318 -27.48 12.23 38.34
CA THR A 318 -28.46 12.86 39.23
C THR A 318 -28.61 14.31 38.84
#